data_AF-A0A7S2XGB1-F1
#
_entry.id   AF-A0A7S2XGB1-F1
#
_cell.length_a   1.000
_cell.length_b   1.000
_cell.length_c   1.000
_cell.angle_alpha   90.00
_cell.angle_beta   90.00
_cell.angle_gamma   90.00
#
_symmetry.space_group_name_H-M   'P 1'
#
loop_
_entity.id
_entity.type
_entity.pdbx_description
1 polymer ?
#
loop_
_entity_poly.entity_id
_entity_poly.type
_entity_poly.pdbx_seq_one_letter_code
_entity_poly.pdbx_strand_id
1 'polypeptide(L)'
;TKAFHLATEEAEKHWKRLVRVEKTHVEESITLLRLMGVPVLRAPGEAEAQCAALAKDGTVHAAATEDLDALVAGAPRVLRGLVGTKKKSKVKEVCLGGALEGLNLTMTQFVD
;
A
#
# COMPACT_ATOMS: atom_id res chain seq x y z
N THR A 1 -33.22 -6.00 -22.07
CA THR A 1 -32.19 -6.97 -21.64
C THR A 1 -30.80 -6.34 -21.49
N LYS A 2 -30.31 -5.49 -22.40
CA LYS A 2 -29.02 -4.75 -22.19
C LYS A 2 -29.06 -3.62 -21.16
N ALA A 3 -30.14 -2.83 -21.13
CA ALA A 3 -30.26 -1.69 -20.20
C ALA A 3 -30.28 -2.13 -18.72
N PHE A 4 -30.84 -3.30 -18.43
CA PHE A 4 -30.88 -3.87 -17.08
C PHE A 4 -29.48 -4.31 -16.60
N HIS A 5 -28.70 -4.94 -17.49
CA HIS A 5 -27.31 -5.32 -17.18
C HIS A 5 -26.40 -4.12 -16.94
N LEU A 6 -26.55 -3.05 -17.73
CA LEU A 6 -25.76 -1.83 -17.54
C LEU A 6 -26.08 -1.18 -16.18
N ALA A 7 -27.37 -1.13 -15.80
CA ALA A 7 -27.79 -0.61 -14.50
C ALA A 7 -27.24 -1.43 -13.33
N THR A 8 -27.12 -2.75 -13.47
CA THR A 8 -26.51 -3.61 -12.43
C THR A 8 -25.00 -3.43 -12.32
N GLU A 9 -24.29 -3.26 -13.44
CA GLU A 9 -22.84 -3.01 -13.44
C GLU A 9 -22.51 -1.64 -12.81
N GLU A 10 -23.30 -0.62 -13.13
CA GLU A 10 -23.17 0.70 -12.51
C GLU A 10 -23.47 0.64 -11.02
N ALA A 11 -24.57 -0.01 -10.62
CA ALA A 11 -24.91 -0.21 -9.22
C ALA A 11 -23.80 -0.94 -8.44
N GLU A 12 -23.20 -1.99 -9.01
CA GLU A 12 -22.10 -2.73 -8.39
C GLU A 12 -20.83 -1.87 -8.24
N LYS A 13 -20.53 -1.04 -9.25
CA LYS A 13 -19.42 -0.09 -9.19
C LYS A 13 -19.62 0.95 -8.09
N HIS A 14 -20.85 1.46 -7.94
CA HIS A 14 -21.18 2.39 -6.87
C HIS A 14 -21.13 1.71 -5.49
N TRP A 15 -21.62 0.47 -5.39
CA TRP A 15 -21.55 -0.32 -4.16
C TRP A 15 -20.10 -0.53 -3.70
N LYS A 16 -19.18 -0.91 -4.60
CA LYS A 16 -17.76 -1.10 -4.27
C LYS A 16 -17.10 0.15 -3.67
N ARG A 17 -17.57 1.34 -4.04
CA ARG A 17 -17.07 2.62 -3.49
C ARG A 17 -17.63 2.95 -2.11
N LEU A 18 -18.73 2.31 -1.71
CA LEU A 18 -19.33 2.47 -0.39
C LEU A 18 -18.70 1.55 0.66
N VAL A 19 -17.98 0.51 0.23
CA VAL A 19 -17.30 -0.41 1.14
C VAL A 19 -16.27 0.36 1.96
N ARG A 20 -16.40 0.27 3.28
CA ARG A 20 -15.47 0.86 4.24
C ARG A 20 -14.93 -0.21 5.16
N VAL A 21 -13.68 -0.06 5.55
CA VAL A 21 -13.06 -0.92 6.55
C VAL A 21 -13.52 -0.47 7.94
N GLU A 22 -14.19 -1.35 8.67
CA GLU A 22 -14.55 -1.15 10.07
C GLU A 22 -13.40 -1.54 10.99
N LYS A 23 -13.44 -1.04 12.24
CA LYS A 23 -12.42 -1.36 13.24
C LYS A 23 -12.36 -2.86 13.54
N THR A 24 -13.51 -3.52 13.59
CA THR A 24 -13.65 -4.97 13.79
C THR A 24 -12.86 -5.77 12.77
N HIS A 25 -12.94 -5.41 11.48
CA HIS A 25 -12.18 -6.07 10.41
C HIS A 25 -10.66 -6.01 10.67
N VAL A 26 -10.17 -4.89 11.18
CA VAL A 26 -8.74 -4.70 11.50
C VAL A 26 -8.34 -5.56 12.69
N GLU A 27 -9.12 -5.56 13.77
CA GLU A 27 -8.84 -6.35 14.97
C GLU A 27 -8.84 -7.87 14.70
N GLU A 28 -9.82 -8.34 13.93
CA GLU A 28 -9.92 -9.75 13.52
C GLU A 28 -8.74 -10.16 12.65
N SER A 29 -8.36 -9.32 11.69
CA SER A 29 -7.19 -9.56 10.83
C SER A 29 -5.89 -9.62 11.63
N ILE A 30 -5.70 -8.72 12.61
CA ILE A 30 -4.53 -8.73 13.49
C ILE A 30 -4.51 -10.00 14.33
N THR A 31 -5.66 -10.41 14.87
CA THR A 31 -5.77 -11.64 15.67
C THR A 31 -5.39 -12.86 14.82
N LEU A 32 -5.92 -12.95 13.60
CA LEU A 32 -5.59 -14.02 12.66
C LEU A 32 -4.08 -14.05 12.35
N LEU A 33 -3.49 -12.91 12.00
CA LEU A 33 -2.06 -12.83 11.68
C LEU A 33 -1.18 -13.27 12.86
N ARG A 34 -1.54 -12.87 14.09
CA ARG A 34 -0.84 -13.31 15.31
C ARG A 34 -0.96 -14.82 15.54
N LEU A 35 -2.14 -15.40 15.30
CA LEU A 35 -2.33 -16.86 15.37
C LEU A 35 -1.50 -17.61 14.32
N MET A 36 -1.26 -16.99 13.16
CA MET A 36 -0.37 -17.52 12.13
C MET A 36 1.13 -17.31 12.43
N GLY A 37 1.48 -16.65 13.54
CA GLY A 37 2.86 -16.35 13.91
C GLY A 37 3.48 -15.17 13.16
N VAL A 38 2.67 -14.36 12.47
CA VAL A 38 3.14 -13.16 11.75
C VAL A 38 3.20 -11.97 12.71
N PRO A 39 4.34 -11.28 12.83
CA PRO A 39 4.44 -10.09 13.67
C PRO A 39 3.62 -8.94 13.07
N VAL A 40 2.90 -8.22 13.93
CA VAL A 40 2.08 -7.07 13.53
C VAL A 40 2.38 -5.88 14.42
N LEU A 41 2.64 -4.73 13.79
CA LEU A 41 2.87 -3.44 14.43
C LEU A 41 1.69 -2.50 14.16
N ARG A 42 1.33 -1.68 15.15
CA ARG A 42 0.39 -0.57 14.95
C ARG A 42 1.17 0.72 14.81
N ALA A 43 0.99 1.39 13.68
CA ALA A 43 1.52 2.73 13.48
C ALA A 43 0.77 3.74 14.39
N PRO A 44 1.45 4.73 14.98
CA PRO A 44 0.81 5.81 15.71
C PRO A 44 0.04 6.77 14.78
N GLY A 45 0.39 6.79 13.50
CA GLY A 45 -0.26 7.57 12.45
C GLY A 45 -0.42 6.72 11.18
N GLU A 46 0.05 7.24 10.05
CA GLU A 46 -0.02 6.53 8.77
C GLU A 46 0.89 5.31 8.73
N ALA A 47 0.35 4.19 8.23
CA ALA A 47 1.09 2.93 8.16
C ALA A 47 2.31 3.01 7.24
N GLU A 48 2.21 3.77 6.14
CA GLU A 48 3.28 3.93 5.17
C GLU A 48 4.44 4.76 5.69
N ALA A 49 4.16 5.79 6.49
CA ALA A 49 5.19 6.53 7.21
C ALA A 49 5.96 5.63 8.19
N GLN A 50 5.26 4.74 8.91
CA GLN A 50 5.91 3.77 9.79
C GLN A 50 6.76 2.76 9.00
N CYS A 51 6.24 2.22 7.89
CA CYS A 51 6.98 1.31 7.02
C CYS A 51 8.22 1.99 6.40
N ALA A 52 8.09 3.24 5.98
CA ALA A 52 9.20 4.05 5.47
C ALA A 52 10.28 4.25 6.53
N ALA A 53 9.89 4.58 7.76
CA ALA A 53 10.82 4.73 8.88
C ALA A 53 11.59 3.42 9.17
N LEU A 54 10.89 2.29 9.24
CA LEU A 54 11.51 0.98 9.44
C LEU A 54 12.46 0.59 8.30
N ALA A 55 12.12 0.95 7.06
CA ALA A 55 12.96 0.68 5.89
C ALA A 55 14.20 1.58 5.86
N LYS A 56 14.09 2.86 6.26
CA LYS A 56 15.23 3.78 6.42
C LYS A 56 16.19 3.31 7.50
N ASP A 57 15.67 2.80 8.61
CA ASP A 57 16.45 2.26 9.73
C ASP A 57 17.13 0.92 9.40
N GLY A 58 16.77 0.30 8.27
CA GLY A 58 17.32 -1.00 7.84
C GLY A 58 16.72 -2.20 8.56
N THR A 59 15.72 -1.99 9.43
CA THR A 59 14.95 -3.07 10.08
C THR A 59 14.19 -3.92 9.05
N VAL A 60 13.74 -3.32 7.94
CA VAL A 60 13.13 -4.03 6.80
C VAL A 60 13.76 -3.62 5.47
N HIS A 61 13.68 -4.49 4.46
CA HIS A 61 14.27 -4.22 3.15
C HIS A 61 13.50 -3.16 2.33
N ALA A 62 12.17 -3.22 2.35
CA ALA A 62 11.31 -2.35 1.56
C ALA A 62 9.89 -2.29 2.15
N ALA A 63 9.15 -1.24 1.80
CA ALA A 63 7.71 -1.16 2.09
C ALA A 63 6.91 -1.84 0.97
N ALA A 64 6.04 -2.80 1.32
CA ALA A 64 5.16 -3.46 0.35
C ALA A 64 3.78 -2.80 0.34
N THR A 65 3.53 -1.93 -0.63
CA THR A 65 2.28 -1.20 -0.81
C THR A 65 2.06 -0.91 -2.31
N GLU A 66 0.81 -0.73 -2.72
CA GLU A 66 0.49 -0.26 -4.06
C GLU A 66 0.58 1.26 -4.20
N ASP A 67 0.50 1.96 -3.08
CA ASP A 67 0.55 3.41 -3.00
C ASP A 67 2.02 3.87 -2.92
N LEU A 68 2.34 4.94 -3.66
CA LEU A 68 3.71 5.43 -3.82
C LEU A 68 4.03 6.62 -2.91
N ASP A 69 3.07 7.09 -2.15
CA ASP A 69 3.22 8.00 -1.01
C ASP A 69 4.22 7.48 0.04
N ALA A 70 4.41 6.17 0.16
CA ALA A 70 5.51 5.60 0.94
C ALA A 70 6.90 6.15 0.51
N LEU A 71 7.11 6.46 -0.78
CA LEU A 71 8.34 7.13 -1.26
C LEU A 71 8.43 8.57 -0.77
N VAL A 72 7.29 9.29 -0.70
CA VAL A 72 7.20 10.67 -0.20
C VAL A 72 7.48 10.71 1.30
N ALA A 73 7.02 9.71 2.05
CA ALA A 73 7.44 9.47 3.44
C ALA A 73 8.94 9.08 3.55
N GLY A 74 9.59 8.80 2.42
CA GLY A 74 11.02 8.56 2.27
C GLY A 74 11.43 7.09 2.32
N ALA A 75 10.52 6.15 2.10
CA ALA A 75 10.90 4.75 1.98
C ALA A 75 11.98 4.60 0.88
N PRO A 76 13.15 4.00 1.17
CA PRO A 76 14.21 3.86 0.17
C PRO A 76 13.78 2.97 -1.00
N ARG A 77 12.92 1.98 -0.73
CA ARG A 77 12.42 0.98 -1.68
C ARG A 77 10.94 0.69 -1.41
N VAL A 78 10.13 0.68 -2.47
CA VAL A 78 8.71 0.30 -2.42
C VAL A 78 8.47 -0.86 -3.39
N LEU A 79 7.82 -1.92 -2.90
CA LEU A 79 7.46 -3.12 -3.66
C LEU A 79 5.97 -3.10 -4.01
N ARG A 80 5.69 -3.07 -5.32
CA ARG A 80 4.34 -3.13 -5.87
C ARG A 80 4.05 -4.49 -6.50
N GLY A 81 2.80 -4.93 -6.40
CA GLY A 81 2.31 -6.19 -6.95
C GLY A 81 2.46 -7.38 -6.01
N LEU A 82 2.83 -7.16 -4.74
CA LEU A 82 3.05 -8.23 -3.75
C LEU A 82 1.75 -8.71 -3.08
N VAL A 83 0.85 -7.79 -2.74
CA VAL A 83 -0.39 -8.07 -1.97
C VAL A 83 -1.60 -8.31 -2.90
N GLY A 84 -1.40 -8.27 -4.22
CA GLY A 84 -2.45 -8.40 -5.23
C GLY A 84 -2.89 -9.84 -5.50
N THR A 85 -4.20 -10.06 -5.64
CA THR A 85 -4.81 -11.37 -5.98
C THR A 85 -4.63 -11.80 -7.45
N LYS A 86 -4.03 -10.95 -8.30
CA LYS A 86 -3.78 -11.27 -9.71
C LYS A 86 -2.55 -12.16 -9.81
N LYS A 87 -2.78 -13.46 -10.05
CA LYS A 87 -1.80 -14.56 -10.23
C LYS A 87 -0.61 -14.32 -11.19
N LYS A 88 -0.47 -13.14 -11.83
CA LYS A 88 0.55 -12.83 -12.85
C LYS A 88 1.19 -11.44 -12.75
N SER A 89 0.95 -10.65 -11.71
CA SER A 89 1.65 -9.37 -11.56
C SER A 89 3.12 -9.61 -11.19
N LYS A 90 4.04 -9.19 -12.07
CA LYS A 90 5.47 -9.12 -11.72
C LYS A 90 5.62 -8.10 -10.60
N VAL A 91 6.30 -8.50 -9.52
CA VAL A 91 6.66 -7.57 -8.44
C VAL A 91 7.58 -6.50 -9.03
N LYS A 92 7.22 -5.24 -8.83
CA LYS A 92 8.01 -4.09 -9.26
C LYS A 92 8.61 -3.42 -8.05
N GLU A 93 9.89 -3.16 -8.11
CA GLU A 93 10.59 -2.38 -7.10
C GLU A 93 10.79 -0.96 -7.62
N VAL A 94 10.44 0.02 -6.79
CA VAL A 94 10.69 1.43 -7.05
C VAL A 94 11.66 1.93 -5.99
N CYS A 95 12.81 2.42 -6.45
CA CYS A 95 13.87 2.94 -5.59
C CYS A 95 13.79 4.47 -5.53
N LEU A 96 13.76 5.03 -4.33
CA LEU A 96 13.72 6.48 -4.12
C LEU A 96 14.96 7.17 -4.69
N GLY A 97 16.15 6.63 -4.47
CA GLY A 97 17.40 7.22 -4.99
C GLY A 97 17.39 7.34 -6.52
N GLY A 98 16.99 6.27 -7.23
CA GLY A 98 16.87 6.31 -8.68
C GLY A 98 15.78 7.26 -9.18
N ALA A 99 14.70 7.45 -8.42
CA ALA A 99 13.67 8.43 -8.76
C ALA A 99 14.18 9.87 -8.60
N LEU A 100 14.88 10.18 -7.50
CA LEU A 100 15.46 11.50 -7.25
C LEU A 100 16.55 11.84 -8.27
N GLU A 101 17.43 10.89 -8.60
CA GLU A 101 18.46 11.05 -9.63
C GLU A 101 17.84 11.26 -11.01
N GLY A 102 16.85 10.43 -11.38
CA GLY A 102 16.19 10.51 -12.70
C GLY A 102 15.38 11.79 -12.90
N LEU A 103 14.84 12.36 -11.82
CA LEU A 103 14.09 13.62 -11.84
C LEU A 103 14.98 14.84 -11.56
N ASN A 104 16.23 14.63 -11.14
CA ASN A 104 17.14 15.67 -10.67
C ASN A 104 16.52 16.55 -9.57
N LEU A 105 15.89 15.90 -8.59
CA LEU A 105 15.22 16.55 -7.45
C LEU A 105 15.89 16.18 -6.13
N THR A 106 15.84 17.12 -5.19
CA THR A 106 16.11 16.84 -3.79
C THR A 106 14.87 16.22 -3.13
N MET A 107 15.06 15.56 -1.97
CA MET A 107 13.93 14.98 -1.23
C MET A 107 12.86 16.02 -0.87
N THR A 108 13.26 17.24 -0.50
CA THR A 108 12.32 18.32 -0.18
C THR A 108 11.46 18.70 -1.39
N GLN A 109 12.09 18.88 -2.56
CA GLN A 109 11.39 19.19 -3.80
C GLN A 109 10.55 18.02 -4.33
N PHE A 110 10.84 16.79 -3.91
CA PHE A 110 10.05 15.62 -4.27
C PHE A 110 8.76 15.52 -3.42
N VAL A 111 8.75 16.13 -2.24
CA VAL A 111 7.59 16.19 -1.34
C VAL A 111 6.68 17.36 -1.66
N ASP A 112 7.25 18.50 -2.06
CA ASP A 112 6.54 19.72 -2.50
C ASP A 112 5.81 19.54 -3.84
#